data_AF-A0A672LIC6-F1
#
_entry.id   AF-A0A672LIC6-F1
#
_cell.length_a   1.000
_cell.length_b   1.000
_cell.length_c   1.000
_cell.angle_alpha   90.00
_cell.angle_beta   90.00
_cell.angle_gamma   90.00
#
_symmetry.space_group_name_H-M   'P 1'
#
loop_
_entity.id
_entity.type
_entity.pdbx_description
1 polymer ?
#
loop_
_entity_poly.entity_id
_entity_poly.type
_entity_poly.pdbx_seq_one_letter_code
_entity_poly.pdbx_strand_id
1 'polypeptide(L)'
;MPLGEEKNGACDRSIYVNNPHLDSMTDDFLYHFNLGTSTHDLPAMFGDVKFVCVGGSPWRMKSFIEYIAKELGLSEPNADYPNICAGTDRYAMYKVGPVLSVSHGMGIPSISIMLHELIKLLYHARCTDVTVVRIGTSGGIGLKPGTVVVTKQSVDSVFQPCLEQIILGKPVVRSTELDGELAEELLQCSKDLAEFETVIGNTMCTLDFYEVTISTCSRIIWGISYS
;
A
#
# COMPACT_ATOMS: atom_id res chain seq x y z
N MET A 1 22.22 11.55 -19.17
CA MET A 1 21.01 12.36 -19.42
C MET A 1 20.78 13.20 -18.17
N PRO A 2 20.48 14.49 -18.28
CA PRO A 2 20.43 15.33 -17.10
C PRO A 2 19.28 14.89 -16.20
N LEU A 3 19.58 14.81 -14.90
CA LEU A 3 18.60 14.65 -13.82
C LEU A 3 17.55 15.74 -14.00
N GLY A 4 16.31 15.34 -14.29
CA GLY A 4 15.20 16.28 -14.39
C GLY A 4 15.00 16.93 -13.02
N GLU A 5 15.01 18.26 -13.00
CA GLU A 5 14.71 19.07 -11.82
C GLU A 5 13.36 18.65 -11.22
N GLU A 6 13.39 18.25 -9.94
CA GLU A 6 12.21 18.09 -9.11
C GLU A 6 11.52 19.46 -9.01
N LYS A 7 10.40 19.61 -9.71
CA LYS A 7 9.53 20.76 -9.56
C LYS A 7 8.72 20.57 -8.29
N ASN A 8 9.13 21.26 -7.23
CA ASN A 8 8.42 21.36 -5.95
C ASN A 8 6.93 21.67 -6.17
N GLY A 9 6.09 20.69 -5.83
CA GLY A 9 4.66 20.89 -5.62
C GLY A 9 4.42 21.72 -4.36
N ALA A 10 3.41 22.58 -4.41
CA ALA A 10 3.00 23.40 -3.28
C ALA A 10 2.44 22.50 -2.16
N CYS A 11 3.07 22.56 -0.98
CA CYS A 11 2.88 21.71 0.21
C CYS A 11 3.67 20.39 0.17
N ASP A 12 4.62 20.28 1.10
CA ASP A 12 5.64 19.23 1.24
C ASP A 12 5.06 17.80 1.19
N ARG A 13 3.81 17.62 1.67
CA ARG A 13 3.16 16.32 1.86
C ARG A 13 1.98 16.02 0.94
N SER A 14 1.92 16.67 -0.21
CA SER A 14 0.91 16.37 -1.23
C SER A 14 1.27 15.10 -2.01
N ILE A 15 0.26 14.35 -2.45
CA ILE A 15 0.50 13.16 -3.28
C ILE A 15 1.14 13.60 -4.60
N TYR A 16 2.27 13.00 -4.96
CA TYR A 16 3.02 13.30 -6.17
C TYR A 16 2.93 12.16 -7.19
N VAL A 17 2.71 12.52 -8.46
CA VAL A 17 2.76 11.58 -9.59
C VAL A 17 3.83 12.04 -10.58
N ASN A 18 4.84 11.20 -10.79
CA ASN A 18 5.88 11.46 -11.78
C ASN A 18 5.44 11.03 -13.19
N ASN A 19 4.45 11.72 -13.76
CA ASN A 19 3.99 11.51 -15.13
C ASN A 19 3.47 12.83 -15.75
N PRO A 20 4.24 13.51 -16.61
CA PRO A 20 3.86 14.79 -17.19
C PRO A 20 2.66 14.70 -18.13
N HIS A 21 2.29 13.49 -18.59
CA HIS A 21 1.15 13.31 -19.48
C HIS A 21 -0.19 13.35 -18.74
N LEU A 22 -0.19 13.10 -17.43
CA LEU A 22 -1.41 12.99 -16.63
C LEU A 22 -2.20 14.30 -16.61
N ASP A 23 -1.52 15.44 -16.43
CA ASP A 23 -2.17 16.76 -16.36
C ASP A 23 -2.81 17.20 -17.69
N SER A 24 -2.38 16.59 -18.81
CA SER A 24 -2.93 16.87 -20.13
C SER A 24 -4.13 16.00 -20.50
N MET A 25 -4.44 14.97 -19.71
CA MET A 25 -5.55 14.07 -19.98
C MET A 25 -6.88 14.72 -19.61
N THR A 26 -7.86 14.64 -20.51
CA THR A 26 -9.23 15.14 -20.25
C THR A 26 -10.01 14.24 -19.31
N ASP A 27 -9.70 12.94 -19.32
CA ASP A 27 -10.28 11.93 -18.46
C ASP A 27 -9.24 10.85 -18.18
N ASP A 28 -9.13 10.43 -16.93
CA ASP A 28 -8.30 9.34 -16.49
C ASP A 28 -9.19 8.23 -15.90
N PHE A 29 -9.22 7.09 -16.57
CA PHE A 29 -9.96 5.91 -16.13
C PHE A 29 -9.02 4.93 -15.42
N LEU A 30 -9.26 4.74 -14.12
CA LEU A 30 -8.61 3.75 -13.27
C LEU A 30 -9.26 2.39 -13.51
N TYR A 31 -8.84 1.74 -14.60
CA TYR A 31 -9.47 0.57 -15.18
C TYR A 31 -9.63 -0.59 -14.18
N HIS A 32 -8.62 -0.86 -13.37
CA HIS A 32 -8.65 -2.00 -12.45
C HIS A 32 -9.49 -1.74 -11.20
N PHE A 33 -9.79 -0.47 -10.90
CA PHE A 33 -10.74 -0.06 -9.87
C PHE A 33 -12.15 0.23 -10.39
N ASN A 34 -12.35 0.31 -11.72
CA ASN A 34 -13.61 0.74 -12.33
C ASN A 34 -14.05 2.15 -11.86
N LEU A 35 -13.06 3.04 -11.69
CA LEU A 35 -13.27 4.44 -11.29
C LEU A 35 -12.69 5.36 -12.37
N GLY A 36 -13.17 6.59 -12.46
CA GLY A 36 -12.62 7.56 -13.41
C GLY A 36 -13.01 8.98 -13.09
N THR A 37 -12.18 9.92 -13.53
CA THR A 37 -12.35 11.35 -13.24
C THR A 37 -13.63 11.95 -13.83
N SER A 38 -14.11 11.43 -14.96
CA SER A 38 -15.37 11.84 -15.59
C SER A 38 -16.62 11.18 -14.99
N THR A 39 -16.44 10.04 -14.31
CA THR A 39 -17.54 9.19 -13.84
C THR A 39 -17.78 9.32 -12.34
N HIS A 40 -16.79 9.81 -11.58
CA HIS A 40 -16.80 9.86 -10.12
C HIS A 40 -16.21 11.17 -9.61
N ASP A 41 -16.81 11.73 -8.55
CA ASP A 41 -16.25 12.86 -7.81
C ASP A 41 -15.18 12.37 -6.82
N LEU A 42 -13.98 12.12 -7.34
CA LEU A 42 -12.87 11.57 -6.55
C LEU A 42 -12.49 12.45 -5.34
N PRO A 43 -12.43 13.80 -5.44
CA PRO A 43 -12.25 14.65 -4.27
C PRO A 43 -13.31 14.46 -3.19
N ALA A 44 -14.60 14.40 -3.56
CA ALA A 44 -15.66 14.19 -2.58
C ALA A 44 -15.63 12.79 -1.95
N MET A 45 -15.21 11.78 -2.72
CA MET A 45 -15.18 10.38 -2.26
C MET A 45 -13.97 10.05 -1.38
N PHE A 46 -12.80 10.64 -1.67
CA PHE A 46 -11.52 10.21 -1.08
C PHE A 46 -10.66 11.33 -0.50
N GLY A 47 -11.02 12.61 -0.64
CA GLY A 47 -10.18 13.73 -0.20
C GLY A 47 -9.87 13.76 1.30
N ASP A 48 -10.65 13.06 2.12
CA ASP A 48 -10.45 12.90 3.57
C ASP A 48 -9.58 11.71 3.96
N VAL A 49 -9.11 10.89 3.02
CA VAL A 49 -8.27 9.73 3.29
C VAL A 49 -6.92 10.17 3.86
N LYS A 50 -6.53 9.57 4.98
CA LYS A 50 -5.23 9.75 5.65
C LYS A 50 -4.46 8.45 5.85
N PHE A 51 -5.16 7.31 5.91
CA PHE A 51 -4.53 6.01 6.06
C PHE A 51 -5.01 5.07 4.96
N VAL A 52 -4.07 4.46 4.24
CA VAL A 52 -4.39 3.42 3.27
C VAL A 52 -3.76 2.11 3.71
N CYS A 53 -4.57 1.11 4.02
CA CYS A 53 -4.10 -0.23 4.31
C CYS A 53 -4.27 -1.13 3.09
N VAL A 54 -3.20 -1.80 2.67
CA VAL A 54 -3.23 -2.69 1.51
C VAL A 54 -2.86 -4.12 1.88
N GLY A 55 -3.47 -5.11 1.24
CA GLY A 55 -3.17 -6.51 1.51
C GLY A 55 -3.63 -7.45 0.41
N GLY A 56 -3.20 -8.71 0.44
CA GLY A 56 -3.39 -9.60 -0.72
C GLY A 56 -4.84 -10.02 -0.96
N SER A 57 -5.52 -10.51 0.08
CA SER A 57 -6.85 -11.10 -0.03
C SER A 57 -7.97 -10.06 0.10
N PRO A 58 -8.94 -10.00 -0.84
CA PRO A 58 -10.12 -9.14 -0.72
C PRO A 58 -10.90 -9.36 0.58
N TRP A 59 -11.09 -10.63 0.97
CA TRP A 59 -11.78 -10.97 2.21
C TRP A 59 -11.04 -10.43 3.44
N ARG A 60 -9.72 -10.56 3.49
CA ARG A 60 -8.90 -10.01 4.59
C ARG A 60 -9.05 -8.49 4.68
N MET A 61 -9.08 -7.80 3.54
CA MET A 61 -9.23 -6.35 3.49
C MET A 61 -10.64 -5.87 3.85
N LYS A 62 -11.67 -6.69 3.57
CA LYS A 62 -13.04 -6.44 4.08
C LYS A 62 -13.10 -6.63 5.60
N SER A 63 -12.59 -7.75 6.11
CA SER A 63 -12.55 -7.98 7.57
C SER A 63 -11.74 -6.91 8.30
N PHE A 64 -10.67 -6.40 7.68
CA PHE A 64 -9.90 -5.28 8.21
C PHE A 64 -10.74 -4.00 8.33
N ILE A 65 -11.48 -3.59 7.30
CA ILE A 65 -12.27 -2.35 7.38
C ILE A 65 -13.41 -2.48 8.41
N GLU A 66 -14.04 -3.65 8.51
CA GLU A 66 -15.09 -3.94 9.48
C GLU A 66 -14.56 -3.89 10.92
N TYR A 67 -13.33 -4.36 11.12
CA TYR A 67 -12.63 -4.27 12.40
C TYR A 67 -12.31 -2.81 12.75
N ILE A 68 -11.68 -2.08 11.83
CA ILE A 68 -11.32 -0.67 12.05
C ILE A 68 -12.54 0.21 12.32
N ALA A 69 -13.65 -0.02 11.64
CA ALA A 69 -14.86 0.74 11.88
C ALA A 69 -15.37 0.58 13.33
N LYS A 70 -15.24 -0.62 13.92
CA LYS A 70 -15.59 -0.87 15.32
C LYS A 70 -14.61 -0.18 16.26
N GLU A 71 -13.30 -0.32 16.02
CA GLU A 71 -12.25 0.27 16.84
C GLU A 71 -12.32 1.81 16.87
N LEU A 72 -12.69 2.43 15.75
CA LEU A 72 -12.86 3.89 15.66
C LEU A 72 -14.23 4.40 16.12
N GLY A 73 -15.13 3.50 16.55
CA GLY A 73 -16.50 3.88 16.92
C GLY A 73 -17.34 4.43 15.76
N LEU A 74 -16.98 4.09 14.52
CA LEU A 74 -17.67 4.48 13.29
C LEU A 74 -18.61 3.39 12.78
N SER A 75 -18.73 2.27 13.50
CA SER A 75 -19.64 1.18 13.15
C SER A 75 -21.08 1.52 13.52
N GLU A 76 -21.97 1.59 12.53
CA GLU A 76 -23.41 1.63 12.79
C GLU A 76 -24.01 0.22 12.89
N PRO A 77 -25.13 0.04 13.63
CA PRO A 77 -25.86 -1.23 13.61
C PRO A 77 -26.29 -1.59 12.19
N ASN A 78 -25.84 -2.74 11.69
CA ASN A 78 -26.04 -3.21 10.31
C ASN A 78 -25.33 -2.40 9.20
N ALA A 79 -24.27 -1.65 9.54
CA ALA A 79 -23.44 -1.02 8.52
C ALA A 79 -22.87 -2.07 7.55
N ASP A 80 -23.18 -1.92 6.26
CA ASP A 80 -22.49 -2.63 5.19
C ASP A 80 -21.33 -1.78 4.69
N TYR A 81 -20.22 -2.45 4.35
CA TYR A 81 -19.06 -1.83 3.74
C TYR A 81 -19.01 -2.30 2.29
N PRO A 82 -19.68 -1.58 1.37
CA PRO A 82 -19.76 -2.00 -0.02
C PRO A 82 -18.37 -1.97 -0.65
N ASN A 83 -18.12 -2.91 -1.56
CA ASN A 83 -16.92 -2.84 -2.39
C ASN A 83 -17.06 -1.66 -3.36
N ILE A 84 -16.22 -0.65 -3.20
CA ILE A 84 -16.22 0.57 -4.04
C ILE A 84 -15.85 0.22 -5.48
N CYS A 85 -15.00 -0.79 -5.69
CA CYS A 85 -14.65 -1.31 -7.01
C CYS A 85 -15.73 -2.27 -7.57
N ALA A 86 -17.00 -2.11 -7.19
CA ALA A 86 -18.07 -2.91 -7.78
C ALA A 86 -18.10 -2.71 -9.31
N GLY A 87 -18.19 -3.82 -10.05
CA GLY A 87 -18.09 -3.83 -11.53
C GLY A 87 -16.79 -4.40 -12.07
N THR A 88 -15.81 -4.67 -11.21
CA THR A 88 -14.57 -5.39 -11.53
C THR A 88 -14.29 -6.47 -10.49
N ASP A 89 -13.56 -7.51 -10.88
CA ASP A 89 -13.07 -8.60 -10.02
C ASP A 89 -11.57 -8.50 -9.72
N ARG A 90 -10.90 -7.43 -10.19
CA ARG A 90 -9.44 -7.26 -10.09
C ARG A 90 -8.97 -6.92 -8.69
N TYR A 91 -9.61 -5.92 -8.07
CA TYR A 91 -9.33 -5.48 -6.70
C TYR A 91 -10.63 -5.12 -5.98
N ALA A 92 -10.64 -5.29 -4.68
CA ALA A 92 -11.68 -4.79 -3.79
C ALA A 92 -11.16 -3.60 -2.99
N MET A 93 -12.03 -2.62 -2.78
CA MET A 93 -11.73 -1.39 -2.05
C MET A 93 -12.88 -1.08 -1.10
N TYR A 94 -12.54 -0.72 0.14
CA TYR A 94 -13.50 -0.37 1.18
C TYR A 94 -13.00 0.87 1.93
N LYS A 95 -13.92 1.70 2.42
CA LYS A 95 -13.58 2.94 3.12
C LYS A 95 -14.44 3.10 4.37
N VAL A 96 -13.84 3.58 5.46
CA VAL A 96 -14.55 4.07 6.65
C VAL A 96 -13.80 5.27 7.22
N GLY A 97 -14.49 6.42 7.33
CA GLY A 97 -13.86 7.69 7.71
C GLY A 97 -12.59 7.96 6.89
N PRO A 98 -11.44 8.27 7.55
CA PRO A 98 -10.18 8.57 6.87
C PRO A 98 -9.37 7.33 6.46
N VAL A 99 -9.90 6.11 6.66
CA VAL A 99 -9.19 4.84 6.39
C VAL A 99 -9.71 4.21 5.10
N LEU A 100 -8.80 3.94 4.18
CA LEU A 100 -9.04 3.21 2.94
C LEU A 100 -8.38 1.83 3.01
N SER A 101 -9.08 0.78 2.63
CA SER A 101 -8.62 -0.61 2.63
C SER A 101 -8.68 -1.18 1.21
N VAL A 102 -7.55 -1.63 0.65
CA VAL A 102 -7.45 -2.06 -0.76
C VAL A 102 -6.78 -3.42 -0.88
N SER A 103 -7.40 -4.35 -1.60
CA SER A 103 -6.77 -5.62 -1.92
C SER A 103 -5.83 -5.48 -3.11
N HIS A 104 -4.73 -6.24 -3.16
CA HIS A 104 -3.74 -6.15 -4.25
C HIS A 104 -3.31 -7.51 -4.84
N GLY A 105 -3.98 -8.62 -4.51
CA GLY A 105 -3.61 -9.93 -5.01
C GLY A 105 -2.22 -10.41 -4.57
N MET A 106 -1.53 -11.15 -5.43
CA MET A 106 -0.21 -11.75 -5.15
C MET A 106 0.83 -11.35 -6.20
N GLY A 107 2.07 -11.16 -5.74
CA GLY A 107 3.22 -10.85 -6.58
C GLY A 107 3.38 -9.37 -6.93
N ILE A 108 4.61 -9.01 -7.33
CA ILE A 108 5.00 -7.65 -7.72
C ILE A 108 4.13 -7.09 -8.86
N PRO A 109 3.80 -7.85 -9.93
CA PRO A 109 2.96 -7.31 -11.01
C PRO A 109 1.58 -6.86 -10.53
N SER A 110 0.95 -7.65 -9.66
CA SER A 110 -0.40 -7.36 -9.18
C SER A 110 -0.43 -6.15 -8.25
N ILE A 111 0.50 -6.03 -7.29
CA ILE A 111 0.55 -4.86 -6.41
C ILE A 111 0.98 -3.58 -7.16
N SER A 112 1.84 -3.69 -8.17
CA SER A 112 2.29 -2.54 -8.97
C SER A 112 1.12 -1.85 -9.69
N ILE A 113 0.25 -2.62 -10.35
CA ILE A 113 -0.95 -2.08 -11.01
C ILE A 113 -1.85 -1.35 -10.01
N MET A 114 -2.13 -2.00 -8.88
CA MET A 114 -2.95 -1.44 -7.80
C MET A 114 -2.34 -0.11 -7.28
N LEU A 115 -1.03 -0.09 -7.01
CA LEU A 115 -0.35 1.11 -6.52
C LEU A 115 -0.37 2.25 -7.55
N HIS A 116 -0.17 1.95 -8.83
CA HIS A 116 -0.23 2.98 -9.88
C HIS A 116 -1.60 3.65 -9.94
N GLU A 117 -2.70 2.89 -9.89
CA GLU A 117 -4.04 3.46 -9.90
C GLU A 117 -4.39 4.13 -8.56
N LEU A 118 -3.93 3.57 -7.43
CA LEU A 118 -4.15 4.13 -6.10
C LEU A 118 -3.46 5.49 -5.93
N ILE A 119 -2.21 5.63 -6.35
CA ILE A 119 -1.49 6.91 -6.22
C ILE A 119 -2.17 7.98 -7.10
N LYS A 120 -2.61 7.63 -8.31
CA LYS A 120 -3.41 8.54 -9.15
C LYS A 120 -4.76 8.88 -8.53
N LEU A 121 -5.44 7.91 -7.90
CA LEU A 121 -6.69 8.14 -7.18
C LEU A 121 -6.51 9.19 -6.08
N LEU A 122 -5.50 9.02 -5.23
CA LEU A 122 -5.20 9.95 -4.13
C LEU A 122 -4.76 11.33 -4.66
N TYR A 123 -4.02 11.37 -5.76
CA TYR A 123 -3.65 12.60 -6.48
C TYR A 123 -4.89 13.35 -6.97
N HIS A 124 -5.78 12.68 -7.72
CA HIS A 124 -7.01 13.29 -8.24
C HIS A 124 -7.96 13.71 -7.11
N ALA A 125 -7.98 12.98 -6.00
CA ALA A 125 -8.74 13.31 -4.81
C ALA A 125 -8.13 14.46 -3.98
N ARG A 126 -6.92 14.92 -4.33
CA ARG A 126 -6.16 15.97 -3.63
C ARG A 126 -5.87 15.64 -2.17
N CYS A 127 -5.61 14.36 -1.89
CA CYS A 127 -5.19 13.92 -0.57
C CYS A 127 -3.83 14.54 -0.21
N THR A 128 -3.61 14.77 1.09
CA THR A 128 -2.33 15.18 1.67
C THR A 128 -2.06 14.33 2.89
N ASP A 129 -0.79 14.22 3.30
CA ASP A 129 -0.40 13.56 4.56
C ASP A 129 -0.95 12.12 4.65
N VAL A 130 -0.77 11.34 3.59
CA VAL A 130 -1.29 9.97 3.53
C VAL A 130 -0.22 8.98 3.93
N THR A 131 -0.51 8.14 4.93
CA THR A 131 0.31 6.99 5.29
C THR A 131 -0.25 5.74 4.64
N VAL A 132 0.60 4.99 3.92
CA VAL A 132 0.21 3.74 3.26
C VAL A 132 0.89 2.57 3.95
N VAL A 133 0.11 1.63 4.49
CA VAL A 133 0.63 0.45 5.19
C VAL A 133 0.19 -0.82 4.48
N ARG A 134 1.11 -1.68 4.09
CA ARG A 134 0.79 -3.05 3.71
C ARG A 134 0.73 -3.95 4.94
N ILE A 135 -0.34 -4.74 5.02
CA ILE A 135 -0.51 -5.86 5.95
C ILE A 135 -0.51 -7.20 5.19
N GLY A 136 0.29 -8.15 5.65
CA GLY A 136 0.55 -9.38 4.90
C GLY A 136 1.01 -10.57 5.73
N THR A 137 1.20 -11.67 5.01
CA THR A 137 1.80 -12.91 5.52
C THR A 137 3.14 -13.14 4.84
N SER A 138 4.04 -13.86 5.49
CA SER A 138 5.41 -14.07 5.04
C SER A 138 6.00 -15.38 5.52
N GLY A 139 7.21 -15.67 5.07
CA GLY A 139 8.08 -16.64 5.73
C GLY A 139 9.04 -15.93 6.70
N GLY A 140 9.12 -16.33 7.96
CA GLY A 140 10.09 -15.83 8.94
C GLY A 140 11.28 -16.77 9.10
N ILE A 141 12.49 -16.23 9.02
CA ILE A 141 13.74 -16.99 9.17
C ILE A 141 14.26 -16.76 10.59
N GLY A 142 14.39 -17.84 11.37
CA GLY A 142 14.85 -17.76 12.76
C GLY A 142 13.85 -17.10 13.72
N LEU A 143 12.57 -16.97 13.32
CA LEU A 143 11.50 -16.41 14.13
C LEU A 143 10.47 -17.48 14.48
N LYS A 144 9.79 -17.31 15.62
CA LYS A 144 8.69 -18.19 16.01
C LYS A 144 7.47 -17.94 15.11
N PRO A 145 6.68 -18.97 14.76
CA PRO A 145 5.42 -18.77 14.07
C PRO A 145 4.51 -17.80 14.83
N GLY A 146 3.91 -16.86 14.09
CA GLY A 146 3.06 -15.81 14.68
C GLY A 146 3.79 -14.51 15.01
N THR A 147 5.12 -14.48 14.97
CA THR A 147 5.89 -13.22 15.08
C THR A 147 5.51 -12.27 13.95
N VAL A 148 5.31 -11.00 14.28
CA VAL A 148 5.08 -9.91 13.33
C VAL A 148 6.40 -9.21 13.05
N VAL A 149 6.72 -9.02 11.77
CA VAL A 149 7.89 -8.26 11.34
C VAL A 149 7.43 -6.92 10.78
N VAL A 150 7.94 -5.83 11.36
CA VAL A 150 7.90 -4.49 10.77
C VAL A 150 9.10 -4.35 9.84
N THR A 151 8.86 -4.16 8.55
CA THR A 151 9.94 -4.13 7.57
C THR A 151 10.78 -2.86 7.71
N LYS A 152 12.08 -3.01 7.99
CA LYS A 152 13.06 -1.92 7.94
C LYS A 152 13.43 -1.55 6.51
N GLN A 153 13.75 -2.56 5.72
CA GLN A 153 14.17 -2.44 4.34
C GLN A 153 13.64 -3.64 3.55
N SER A 154 13.05 -3.39 2.38
CA SER A 154 12.76 -4.47 1.43
C SER A 154 14.02 -4.76 0.61
N VAL A 155 14.42 -6.02 0.53
CA VAL A 155 15.60 -6.45 -0.25
C VAL A 155 15.21 -7.46 -1.32
N ASP A 156 16.01 -7.55 -2.37
CA ASP A 156 15.86 -8.54 -3.43
C ASP A 156 16.40 -9.93 -3.02
N SER A 157 16.37 -10.90 -3.93
CA SER A 157 16.83 -12.27 -3.71
C SER A 157 18.35 -12.41 -3.48
N VAL A 158 19.13 -11.34 -3.70
CA VAL A 158 20.58 -11.28 -3.39
C VAL A 158 20.86 -10.31 -2.22
N PHE A 159 19.82 -9.98 -1.46
CA PHE A 159 19.85 -9.13 -0.26
C PHE A 159 20.28 -7.68 -0.51
N GLN A 160 20.08 -7.17 -1.73
CA GLN A 160 20.31 -5.77 -2.06
C GLN A 160 19.03 -4.95 -1.85
N PRO A 161 19.13 -3.72 -1.30
CA PRO A 161 18.00 -2.84 -1.05
C PRO A 161 17.54 -2.11 -2.34
N CYS A 162 17.15 -2.87 -3.36
CA CYS A 162 16.75 -2.31 -4.63
C CYS A 162 15.60 -3.07 -5.30
N LEU A 163 14.92 -2.37 -6.20
CA LEU A 163 13.91 -2.92 -7.09
C LEU A 163 14.32 -2.64 -8.53
N GLU A 164 14.63 -3.69 -9.29
CA GLU A 164 14.88 -3.60 -10.71
C GLU A 164 13.57 -3.76 -11.51
N GLN A 165 13.36 -2.85 -12.46
CA GLN A 165 12.26 -2.90 -13.42
C GLN A 165 12.80 -2.74 -14.85
N ILE A 166 12.25 -3.49 -15.80
CA ILE A 166 12.57 -3.31 -17.21
C ILE A 166 11.59 -2.30 -17.82
N ILE A 167 12.09 -1.13 -18.21
CA ILE A 167 11.30 -0.07 -18.85
C ILE A 167 11.77 0.07 -20.30
N LEU A 168 10.90 -0.28 -21.25
CA LEU A 168 11.21 -0.25 -22.70
C LEU A 168 12.51 -1.00 -23.06
N GLY A 169 12.72 -2.16 -22.43
CA GLY A 169 13.89 -3.01 -22.65
C GLY A 169 15.16 -2.58 -21.91
N LYS A 170 15.10 -1.56 -21.05
CA LYS A 170 16.24 -1.10 -20.26
C LYS A 170 16.02 -1.38 -18.76
N PRO A 171 17.02 -1.91 -18.03
CA PRO A 171 16.93 -2.05 -16.59
C PRO A 171 16.97 -0.66 -15.93
N VAL A 172 16.05 -0.45 -15.00
CA VAL A 172 15.96 0.73 -14.15
C VAL A 172 15.86 0.25 -12.72
N VAL A 173 16.82 0.67 -11.89
CA VAL A 173 16.91 0.28 -10.49
C VAL A 173 16.41 1.42 -9.61
N ARG A 174 15.56 1.11 -8.63
CA ARG A 174 15.02 2.06 -7.66
C ARG A 174 15.38 1.63 -6.23
N SER A 175 15.53 2.61 -5.33
CA SER A 175 15.65 2.34 -3.89
C SER A 175 14.34 1.77 -3.34
N THR A 176 14.44 0.96 -2.29
CA THR A 176 13.33 0.32 -1.58
C THR A 176 13.24 0.80 -0.13
N GLU A 177 13.80 1.97 0.16
CA GLU A 177 13.73 2.62 1.46
C GLU A 177 12.28 2.77 1.94
N LEU A 178 12.11 2.53 3.23
CA LEU A 178 10.85 2.70 3.95
C LEU A 178 11.07 3.73 5.05
N ASP A 179 9.99 4.35 5.50
CA ASP A 179 10.04 5.34 6.57
C ASP A 179 10.46 4.68 7.90
N GLY A 180 11.63 5.08 8.41
CA GLY A 180 12.20 4.56 9.64
C GLY A 180 11.46 5.02 10.89
N GLU A 181 10.95 6.25 10.90
CA GLU A 181 10.18 6.80 12.03
C GLU A 181 8.86 6.06 12.16
N LEU A 182 8.16 5.85 11.04
CA LEU A 182 6.93 5.05 11.01
C LEU A 182 7.16 3.60 11.46
N ALA A 183 8.30 3.00 11.11
CA ALA A 183 8.64 1.66 11.58
C ALA A 183 8.83 1.60 13.11
N GLU A 184 9.43 2.62 13.70
CA GLU A 184 9.59 2.74 15.15
C GLU A 184 8.26 3.00 15.85
N GLU A 185 7.40 3.86 15.30
CA GLU A 185 6.04 4.10 15.80
C GLU A 185 5.21 2.82 15.81
N LEU A 186 5.21 2.05 14.72
CA LEU A 186 4.51 0.77 14.63
C LEU A 186 5.04 -0.26 15.65
N LEU A 187 6.36 -0.31 15.84
CA LEU A 187 6.96 -1.16 16.87
C LEU A 187 6.52 -0.73 18.28
N GLN A 188 6.42 0.58 18.52
CA GLN A 188 5.96 1.10 19.80
C GLN A 188 4.48 0.76 20.04
N CYS A 189 3.60 0.96 19.06
CA CYS A 189 2.20 0.54 19.16
C CYS A 189 2.05 -0.95 19.49
N SER A 190 2.91 -1.80 18.90
CA SER A 190 2.89 -3.24 19.23
C SER A 190 3.31 -3.55 20.66
N LYS A 191 4.28 -2.79 21.23
CA LYS A 191 4.67 -2.96 22.63
C LYS A 191 3.54 -2.56 23.57
N ASP A 192 2.79 -1.53 23.21
CA ASP A 192 1.66 -1.04 24.01
C ASP A 192 0.49 -2.04 24.00
N LEU A 193 0.25 -2.71 22.85
CA LEU A 193 -0.72 -3.81 22.75
C LEU A 193 -0.29 -5.06 23.54
N ALA A 194 1.00 -5.40 23.51
CA ALA A 194 1.60 -6.54 24.22
C ALA A 194 0.96 -7.92 23.92
N GLU A 195 0.31 -8.10 22.76
CA GLU A 195 -0.41 -9.33 22.40
C GLU A 195 0.45 -10.35 21.62
N PHE A 196 1.45 -9.88 20.88
CA PHE A 196 2.29 -10.72 20.03
C PHE A 196 3.72 -10.19 19.95
N GLU A 197 4.65 -11.09 19.63
CA GLU A 197 6.06 -10.76 19.42
C GLU A 197 6.21 -9.95 18.12
N THR A 198 6.81 -8.76 18.21
CA THR A 198 7.05 -7.89 17.06
C THR A 198 8.51 -7.46 17.01
N VAL A 199 9.10 -7.54 15.82
CA VAL A 199 10.50 -7.18 15.57
C VAL A 199 10.62 -6.29 14.34
N ILE A 200 11.63 -5.42 14.32
CA ILE A 200 12.03 -4.70 13.11
C ILE A 200 13.10 -5.55 12.39
N GLY A 201 12.90 -5.78 11.08
CA GLY A 201 13.83 -6.60 10.30
C GLY A 201 13.75 -6.34 8.80
N ASN A 202 14.75 -6.78 8.05
CA ASN A 202 14.70 -6.73 6.60
C ASN A 202 13.73 -7.79 6.07
N THR A 203 13.11 -7.50 4.93
CA THR A 203 12.18 -8.42 4.26
C THR A 203 12.66 -8.68 2.85
N MET A 204 12.92 -9.95 2.53
CA MET A 204 13.22 -10.35 1.16
C MET A 204 11.93 -10.45 0.33
N CYS A 205 11.89 -9.81 -0.82
CA CYS A 205 10.79 -9.89 -1.78
C CYS A 205 11.20 -10.76 -2.98
N THR A 206 10.41 -11.80 -3.27
CA THR A 206 10.70 -12.74 -4.35
C THR A 206 9.62 -12.70 -5.44
N LEU A 207 10.00 -13.10 -6.66
CA LEU A 207 9.09 -13.22 -7.80
C LEU A 207 8.35 -14.55 -7.83
N ASP A 208 8.96 -15.59 -7.25
CA ASP A 208 8.38 -16.93 -7.16
C ASP A 208 8.33 -17.39 -5.70
N PHE A 209 7.29 -18.17 -5.39
CA PHE A 209 7.05 -18.68 -4.05
C PHE A 209 7.81 -19.99 -3.78
N TYR A 210 8.06 -20.83 -4.78
CA TYR A 210 8.51 -22.20 -4.56
C TYR A 210 10.02 -22.38 -4.69
N GLU A 211 10.62 -21.94 -5.79
CA GLU A 211 12.04 -22.16 -6.09
C GLU A 211 12.95 -21.22 -5.28
N VAL A 212 12.42 -20.06 -4.88
CA VAL A 212 13.19 -18.99 -4.26
C VAL A 212 12.97 -18.92 -2.74
N THR A 213 11.96 -19.61 -2.18
CA THR A 213 11.68 -19.57 -0.73
C THR A 213 11.87 -20.91 -0.03
N ILE A 214 12.50 -20.89 1.14
CA ILE A 214 12.50 -22.01 2.11
C ILE A 214 11.47 -21.62 3.18
N SER A 215 10.30 -22.28 3.19
CA SER A 215 9.16 -21.80 3.98
C SER A 215 9.26 -22.06 5.49
N THR A 216 9.03 -21.04 6.30
CA THR A 216 8.62 -21.10 7.73
C THR A 216 7.67 -19.93 8.01
N CYS A 217 6.44 -20.12 8.48
CA CYS A 217 5.36 -19.10 8.44
C CYS A 217 5.52 -17.92 9.44
N SER A 218 5.29 -16.66 9.01
CA SER A 218 5.27 -15.42 9.83
C SER A 218 4.34 -14.34 9.22
N ARG A 219 4.13 -13.18 9.88
CA ARG A 219 3.31 -12.06 9.36
C ARG A 219 4.18 -10.81 9.14
N ILE A 220 3.88 -10.01 8.12
CA ILE A 220 4.62 -8.77 7.80
C ILE A 220 3.70 -7.57 7.75
N ILE A 221 4.15 -6.46 8.32
CA ILE A 221 3.57 -5.14 8.16
C ILE A 221 4.68 -4.21 7.65
N TRP A 222 4.40 -3.40 6.62
CA TRP A 222 5.31 -2.33 6.21
C TRP A 222 4.52 -1.06 5.91
N GLY A 223 5.11 0.11 6.20
CA GLY A 223 4.53 1.42 5.92
C GLY A 223 5.39 2.22 4.95
N ILE A 224 4.77 3.00 4.08
CA ILE A 224 5.35 4.07 3.29
C ILE A 224 4.63 5.34 3.74
N SER A 225 5.36 6.28 4.33
CA SER A 225 4.88 7.64 4.52
C SER A 225 5.25 8.44 3.27
N TYR A 226 4.28 9.13 2.68
CA TYR A 226 4.60 10.17 1.70
C TYR A 226 4.91 11.44 2.50
N SER A 227 6.18 11.58 2.88
CA SER A 227 6.74 12.79 3.49
C SER A 227 7.06 13.84 2.43
#